data_AF-R5QHI4-F1
#
_entry.id   AF-R5QHI4-F1
#
_cell.length_a   1.000
_cell.length_b   1.000
_cell.length_c   1.000
_cell.angle_alpha   90.00
_cell.angle_beta   90.00
_cell.angle_gamma   90.00
#
_symmetry.space_group_name_H-M   'P 1'
#
loop_
_entity.id
_entity.type
_entity.pdbx_description
1 polymer ?
#
loop_
_entity_poly.entity_id
_entity_poly.type
_entity_poly.pdbx_seq_one_letter_code
_entity_poly.pdbx_strand_id
1 'polypeptide(L)'
;MTENNMPFSFWAKRGLARFTDYLIWGIISSFIILASSMCNAFQNIDPIYCVYAALFVAFLIYPVVEAACVARFGTTVGGKLTGISILTKNGEKLSFKASLKRAYLVYAVGLGCFLPVLSLLCLLVTVVLAIKGKEFLWDAKSSANVQSEKSSLFAKIILTLFYILLFAGVGFAAKNTYNLFNQSNVENVIFMQYWEDSRPIMEEIISEEAFASPENVKKTAENLKKLQQLILKYHQDYDDLYLEQLQSIKDIPSPEEKVRVFHEIDARSEALRMHWFAQSLRLSMLENIVAFFDEANGKYHFENGQPVFDDPDLMQAYQNFILQISGASPASENTAAQDKAETLPSLEITDEGAKEIKPETK
;
A
#
# COMPACT_ATOMS: atom_id res chain seq x y z
N MET A 1 26.93 -22.71 49.34
CA MET A 1 26.11 -23.05 48.16
C MET A 1 26.53 -22.12 47.05
N THR A 2 27.37 -22.62 46.14
CA THR A 2 28.04 -21.83 45.10
C THR A 2 27.05 -21.35 44.05
N GLU A 3 27.08 -20.06 43.72
CA GLU A 3 26.45 -19.47 42.55
C GLU A 3 26.87 -20.25 41.31
N ASN A 4 25.99 -21.12 40.81
CA ASN A 4 26.15 -21.74 39.50
C ASN A 4 25.89 -20.65 38.46
N ASN A 5 26.95 -19.96 38.03
CA ASN A 5 26.91 -19.11 36.85
C ASN A 5 26.58 -19.99 35.64
N MET A 6 25.31 -20.02 35.25
CA MET A 6 24.90 -20.73 34.04
C MET A 6 25.60 -20.13 32.81
N PRO A 7 26.12 -20.96 31.89
CA PRO A 7 26.92 -20.47 30.78
C PRO A 7 26.06 -19.59 29.86
N PHE A 8 26.68 -18.59 29.21
CA PHE A 8 26.00 -17.71 28.24
C PHE A 8 25.20 -18.49 27.17
N SER A 9 25.72 -19.65 26.76
CA SER A 9 25.05 -20.55 25.81
C SER A 9 23.67 -21.05 26.29
N PHE A 10 23.42 -21.13 27.61
CA PHE A 10 22.10 -21.45 28.16
C PHE A 10 21.10 -20.33 27.88
N TRP A 11 21.48 -19.08 28.18
CA TRP A 11 20.62 -17.91 27.96
C TRP A 11 20.37 -17.68 26.48
N ALA A 12 21.38 -17.86 25.63
CA ALA A 12 21.26 -17.78 24.18
C ALA A 12 20.27 -18.82 23.63
N LYS A 13 20.35 -20.09 24.07
CA LYS A 13 19.39 -21.13 23.67
C LYS A 13 17.96 -20.79 24.08
N ARG A 14 17.79 -20.27 25.31
CA ARG A 14 16.48 -19.86 25.81
C ARG A 14 15.88 -18.71 25.01
N GLY A 15 16.71 -17.73 24.65
CA GLY A 15 16.32 -16.62 23.77
C GLY A 15 15.92 -17.13 22.38
N LEU A 16 16.75 -18.00 21.80
CA LEU A 16 16.49 -18.61 20.49
C LEU A 16 15.18 -19.42 20.49
N ALA A 17 14.93 -20.23 21.52
CA ALA A 17 13.70 -21.00 21.66
C ALA A 17 12.46 -20.12 21.54
N ARG A 18 12.42 -19.04 22.34
CA ARG A 18 11.33 -18.08 22.33
C ARG A 18 11.22 -17.35 20.99
N PHE A 19 12.34 -16.92 20.43
CA PHE A 19 12.35 -16.23 19.14
C PHE A 19 11.78 -17.12 18.03
N THR A 20 12.19 -18.39 17.98
CA THR A 20 11.63 -19.39 17.06
C THR A 20 10.12 -19.55 17.27
N ASP A 21 9.64 -19.66 18.51
CA ASP A 21 8.21 -19.80 18.77
C ASP A 21 7.39 -18.58 18.31
N TYR A 22 7.88 -17.36 18.54
CA TYR A 22 7.21 -16.14 18.09
C TYR A 22 7.23 -15.98 16.58
N LEU A 23 8.30 -16.41 15.90
CA LEU A 23 8.35 -16.42 14.44
C LEU A 23 7.33 -17.41 13.87
N ILE A 24 7.24 -18.62 14.42
CA ILE A 24 6.25 -19.61 13.99
C ILE A 24 4.84 -19.07 14.18
N TRP A 25 4.55 -18.51 15.36
CA TRP A 25 3.24 -17.93 15.65
C TRP A 25 2.91 -16.74 14.74
N GLY A 26 3.89 -15.86 14.50
CA GLY A 26 3.75 -14.70 13.62
C GLY A 26 3.44 -15.11 12.18
N ILE A 27 4.13 -16.12 11.66
CA ILE A 27 3.87 -16.68 10.33
C ILE A 27 2.44 -17.25 10.25
N ILE A 28 2.05 -18.12 11.20
CA ILE A 28 0.71 -18.72 11.25
C ILE A 28 -0.37 -17.64 11.32
N SER A 29 -0.20 -16.67 12.21
CA SER A 29 -1.15 -15.57 12.40
C SER A 29 -1.27 -14.71 11.14
N SER A 30 -0.15 -14.44 10.46
CA SER A 30 -0.14 -13.67 9.22
C SER A 30 -0.88 -14.39 8.09
N PHE A 31 -0.71 -15.71 7.95
CA PHE A 31 -1.47 -16.51 6.98
C PHE A 31 -2.98 -16.49 7.27
N ILE A 32 -3.37 -16.61 8.55
CA ILE A 32 -4.79 -16.54 8.96
C ILE A 32 -5.37 -15.16 8.65
N ILE A 33 -4.65 -14.09 8.99
CA ILE A 33 -5.08 -12.71 8.76
C ILE A 33 -5.22 -12.45 7.27
N LEU A 34 -4.24 -12.84 6.45
CA LEU A 34 -4.28 -12.67 5.00
C LEU A 34 -5.47 -13.42 4.39
N ALA A 35 -5.71 -14.67 4.79
CA ALA A 35 -6.87 -15.44 4.35
C ALA A 35 -8.19 -14.78 4.77
N SER A 36 -8.26 -14.19 5.97
CA SER A 36 -9.44 -13.48 6.45
C SER A 36 -9.66 -12.09 5.81
N SER A 37 -8.59 -11.44 5.35
CA SER A 37 -8.65 -10.14 4.66
C SER A 37 -9.24 -10.27 3.25
N MET A 38 -9.32 -11.50 2.71
CA MET A 38 -10.09 -11.83 1.51
C MET A 38 -11.61 -11.95 1.81
N CYS A 39 -12.04 -11.76 3.05
CA CYS A 39 -13.44 -11.75 3.45
C CYS A 39 -13.98 -10.32 3.46
N ASN A 40 -15.13 -10.09 2.80
CA ASN A 40 -15.73 -8.77 2.55
C ASN A 40 -16.09 -7.94 3.81
N ALA A 41 -15.92 -8.48 5.02
CA ALA A 41 -16.31 -7.86 6.28
C ALA A 41 -15.42 -6.68 6.73
N PHE A 42 -14.25 -6.46 6.11
CA PHE A 42 -13.27 -5.44 6.55
C PHE A 42 -13.06 -4.28 5.56
N GLN A 43 -13.91 -4.14 4.54
CA GLN A 43 -13.72 -3.18 3.44
C GLN A 43 -13.77 -1.69 3.85
N ASN A 44 -14.31 -1.36 5.03
CA ASN A 44 -14.52 0.02 5.46
C ASN A 44 -13.48 0.56 6.47
N ILE A 45 -12.45 -0.23 6.81
CA ILE A 45 -11.37 0.19 7.70
C ILE A 45 -10.08 0.27 6.89
N ASP A 46 -9.29 1.31 7.10
CA ASP A 46 -7.94 1.43 6.55
C ASP A 46 -7.16 0.11 6.76
N PRO A 47 -6.75 -0.59 5.67
CA PRO A 47 -6.24 -1.96 5.74
C PRO A 47 -5.06 -2.11 6.71
N ILE A 48 -4.24 -1.08 6.82
CA ILE A 48 -3.03 -1.08 7.63
C ILE A 48 -3.33 -1.17 9.14
N TYR A 49 -4.31 -0.40 9.65
CA TYR A 49 -4.67 -0.44 11.07
C TYR A 49 -5.37 -1.75 11.43
N CYS A 50 -6.16 -2.31 10.51
CA CYS A 50 -6.81 -3.59 10.70
C CYS A 50 -5.79 -4.73 10.85
N VAL A 51 -4.76 -4.75 10.00
CA VAL A 51 -3.67 -5.75 10.07
C VAL A 51 -2.90 -5.63 11.38
N TYR A 52 -2.52 -4.42 11.80
CA TYR A 52 -1.81 -4.22 13.06
C TYR A 52 -2.64 -4.63 14.29
N ALA A 53 -3.92 -4.27 14.32
CA ALA A 53 -4.82 -4.67 15.40
C ALA A 53 -4.99 -6.19 15.45
N ALA A 54 -5.18 -6.84 14.30
CA ALA A 54 -5.31 -8.29 14.22
C ALA A 54 -4.04 -9.01 14.67
N LEU A 55 -2.86 -8.53 14.28
CA LEU A 55 -1.58 -9.06 14.77
C LEU A 55 -1.44 -8.88 16.28
N PHE A 56 -1.78 -7.72 16.82
CA PHE A 56 -1.73 -7.48 18.26
C PHE A 56 -2.62 -8.45 19.03
N VAL A 57 -3.86 -8.65 18.57
CA VAL A 57 -4.79 -9.64 19.15
C VAL A 57 -4.22 -11.06 19.03
N ALA A 58 -3.64 -11.42 17.90
CA ALA A 58 -3.00 -12.73 17.73
C ALA A 58 -1.87 -12.95 18.74
N PHE A 59 -1.01 -11.96 18.98
CA PHE A 59 0.05 -12.05 19.99
C PHE A 59 -0.48 -12.02 21.43
N LEU A 60 -1.66 -11.45 21.67
CA LEU A 60 -2.34 -11.53 22.96
C LEU A 60 -2.89 -12.95 23.23
N ILE A 61 -3.24 -13.70 22.19
CA ILE A 61 -3.71 -15.10 22.28
C ILE A 61 -2.54 -16.05 22.52
N TYR A 62 -1.36 -15.76 21.96
CA TYR A 62 -0.19 -16.64 22.02
C TYR A 62 0.19 -17.14 23.44
N PRO A 63 0.18 -16.33 24.52
CA PRO A 63 0.44 -16.82 25.89
C PRO A 63 -0.43 -18.00 26.31
N VAL A 64 -1.67 -18.08 25.82
CA VAL A 64 -2.57 -19.21 26.07
C VAL A 64 -2.08 -20.46 25.36
N VAL A 65 -1.63 -20.31 24.11
CA VAL A 65 -1.04 -21.39 23.30
C VAL A 65 0.28 -21.88 23.91
N GLU A 66 1.18 -20.96 24.29
CA GLU A 66 2.44 -21.29 25.00
C GLU A 66 2.11 -22.08 26.28
N ALA A 67 1.15 -21.61 27.07
CA ALA A 67 0.76 -22.26 28.31
C ALA A 67 0.22 -23.68 28.10
N ALA A 68 -0.58 -23.89 27.05
CA ALA A 68 -1.09 -25.21 26.69
C ALA A 68 0.04 -26.16 26.28
N CYS A 69 0.99 -25.70 25.46
CA CYS A 69 2.16 -26.48 25.06
C CYS A 69 3.01 -26.87 26.29
N VAL A 70 3.33 -25.91 27.16
CA VAL A 70 4.16 -26.15 28.34
C VAL A 70 3.45 -27.08 29.33
N ALA A 71 2.16 -26.89 29.60
CA ALA A 71 1.43 -27.75 30.52
C ALA A 71 1.32 -29.19 30.01
N ARG A 72 1.13 -29.39 28.69
CA ARG A 72 0.97 -30.72 28.10
C ARG A 72 2.30 -31.44 27.88
N PHE A 73 3.28 -30.74 27.35
CA PHE A 73 4.53 -31.32 26.86
C PHE A 73 5.75 -30.98 27.71
N GLY A 74 5.64 -30.00 28.62
CA GLY A 74 6.79 -29.47 29.37
C GLY A 74 7.71 -28.59 28.53
N THR A 75 7.34 -28.29 27.29
CA THR A 75 8.14 -27.49 26.34
C THR A 75 7.26 -26.90 25.22
N THR A 76 7.81 -25.96 24.47
CA THR A 76 7.23 -25.36 23.25
C THR A 76 7.88 -25.97 22.00
N VAL A 77 7.47 -25.56 20.80
CA VAL A 77 8.06 -26.09 19.55
C VAL A 77 9.52 -25.65 19.43
N GLY A 78 9.79 -24.35 19.57
CA GLY A 78 11.13 -23.78 19.62
C GLY A 78 11.92 -24.29 20.83
N GLY A 79 11.27 -24.47 21.98
CA GLY A 79 11.87 -25.12 23.15
C GLY A 79 12.38 -26.52 22.84
N LYS A 80 11.55 -27.36 22.22
CA LYS A 80 11.92 -28.73 21.82
C LYS A 80 13.05 -28.74 20.79
N LEU A 81 13.04 -27.82 19.83
CA LEU A 81 14.08 -27.71 18.80
C LEU A 81 15.44 -27.24 19.35
N THR A 82 15.44 -26.51 20.46
CA THR A 82 16.67 -25.97 21.10
C THR A 82 17.11 -26.78 22.32
N GLY A 83 16.29 -27.73 22.79
CA GLY A 83 16.53 -28.52 23.98
C GLY A 83 16.24 -27.76 25.28
N ILE A 84 15.20 -26.95 25.31
CA ILE A 84 14.71 -26.22 26.49
C ILE A 84 13.42 -26.87 27.00
N SER A 85 13.40 -27.20 28.29
CA SER A 85 12.23 -27.74 29.00
C SER A 85 11.88 -26.81 30.16
N ILE A 86 10.58 -26.64 30.44
CA ILE A 86 10.04 -25.79 31.51
C ILE A 86 9.29 -26.71 32.46
N LEU A 87 9.89 -26.98 33.62
CA LEU A 87 9.42 -27.95 34.60
C LEU A 87 9.35 -27.30 35.99
N THR A 88 8.72 -27.95 36.96
CA THR A 88 8.76 -27.51 38.35
C THR A 88 10.15 -27.78 38.95
N LYS A 89 10.40 -27.27 40.16
CA LYS A 89 11.64 -27.60 40.90
C LYS A 89 11.80 -29.10 41.17
N ASN A 90 10.70 -29.85 41.20
CA ASN A 90 10.67 -31.30 41.39
C ASN A 90 10.83 -32.08 40.06
N GLY A 91 10.97 -31.39 38.92
CA GLY A 91 11.07 -32.01 37.60
C GLY A 91 9.73 -32.39 36.96
N GLU A 92 8.61 -32.00 37.56
CA GLU A 92 7.27 -32.28 37.03
C GLU A 92 6.82 -31.22 36.01
N LYS A 93 5.82 -31.53 35.19
CA LYS A 93 5.22 -30.54 34.29
C LYS A 93 4.48 -29.46 35.08
N LEU A 94 4.51 -28.22 34.58
CA LEU A 94 3.73 -27.15 35.18
C LEU A 94 2.22 -27.40 34.96
N SER A 95 1.42 -27.04 35.96
CA SER A 95 -0.02 -26.95 35.77
C SER A 95 -0.35 -25.84 34.77
N PHE A 96 -1.46 -25.97 34.03
CA PHE A 96 -1.87 -24.97 33.05
C PHE A 96 -1.96 -23.56 33.65
N LYS A 97 -2.49 -23.43 34.87
CA LYS A 97 -2.56 -22.14 35.58
C LYS A 97 -1.17 -21.54 35.84
N ALA A 98 -0.21 -22.36 36.25
CA ALA A 98 1.17 -21.89 36.48
C ALA A 98 1.85 -21.50 35.15
N SER A 99 1.68 -22.31 34.11
CA SER A 99 2.18 -22.04 32.75
C SER A 99 1.58 -20.76 32.17
N LEU A 100 0.28 -20.54 32.34
CA LEU A 100 -0.43 -19.35 31.85
C LEU A 100 0.05 -18.09 32.56
N LYS A 101 0.15 -18.13 33.89
CA LYS A 101 0.72 -17.03 34.68
C LYS A 101 2.13 -16.68 34.20
N ARG A 102 2.96 -17.71 33.94
CA ARG A 102 4.31 -17.51 33.42
C ARG A 102 4.29 -16.86 32.04
N ALA A 103 3.50 -17.39 31.10
CA ALA A 103 3.44 -16.89 29.72
C ALA A 103 2.99 -15.42 29.64
N TYR A 104 1.95 -15.04 30.40
CA TYR A 104 1.52 -13.64 30.46
C TYR A 104 2.54 -12.71 31.13
N LEU A 105 3.26 -13.18 32.16
CA LEU A 105 4.34 -12.38 32.74
C LEU A 105 5.50 -12.18 31.76
N VAL A 106 5.79 -13.17 30.91
CA VAL A 106 6.77 -13.01 29.83
C VAL A 106 6.27 -12.01 28.80
N TYR A 107 5.02 -12.12 28.36
CA TYR A 107 4.41 -11.19 27.42
C TYR A 107 4.43 -9.74 27.93
N ALA A 108 3.99 -9.52 29.18
CA ALA A 108 3.89 -8.18 29.75
C ALA A 108 5.25 -7.62 30.20
N VAL A 109 6.01 -8.36 31.01
CA VAL A 109 7.24 -7.87 31.65
C VAL A 109 8.48 -8.17 30.81
N GLY A 110 8.51 -9.31 30.14
CA GLY A 110 9.65 -9.71 29.30
C GLY A 110 9.65 -9.03 27.93
N LEU A 111 8.47 -8.78 27.36
CA LEU A 111 8.31 -8.26 25.99
C LEU A 111 7.56 -6.93 25.90
N GLY A 112 7.14 -6.34 27.03
CA GLY A 112 6.48 -5.03 27.04
C GLY A 112 5.17 -5.02 26.26
N CYS A 113 4.41 -6.13 26.26
CA CYS A 113 3.20 -6.32 25.46
C CYS A 113 3.38 -6.08 23.96
N PHE A 114 4.60 -6.26 23.42
CA PHE A 114 4.95 -5.92 22.03
C PHE A 114 4.72 -4.45 21.64
N LEU A 115 4.62 -3.54 22.61
CA LEU A 115 4.65 -2.10 22.31
C LEU A 115 6.07 -1.71 21.85
N PRO A 116 6.25 -0.98 20.74
CA PRO A 116 7.57 -0.79 20.12
C PRO A 116 8.66 -0.30 21.08
N VAL A 117 8.40 0.78 21.82
CA VAL A 117 9.40 1.34 22.76
C VAL A 117 9.55 0.46 24.01
N LEU A 118 8.44 -0.01 24.58
CA LEU A 118 8.46 -0.77 25.83
C LEU A 118 9.12 -2.15 25.63
N SER A 119 8.88 -2.79 24.50
CA SER A 119 9.48 -4.09 24.15
C SER A 119 11.00 -4.02 24.07
N LEU A 120 11.56 -2.93 23.52
CA LEU A 120 13.01 -2.70 23.48
C LEU A 120 13.60 -2.52 24.88
N LEU A 121 12.95 -1.71 25.72
CA LEU A 121 13.39 -1.50 27.12
C LEU A 121 13.33 -2.80 27.93
N CYS A 122 12.23 -3.55 27.84
CA CYS A 122 12.07 -4.85 28.48
C CYS A 122 13.12 -5.86 27.99
N LEU A 123 13.42 -5.89 26.69
CA LEU A 123 14.46 -6.77 26.15
C LEU A 123 15.85 -6.43 26.70
N LEU A 124 16.20 -5.14 26.78
CA LEU A 124 17.46 -4.70 27.37
C LEU A 124 17.57 -5.11 28.84
N VAL A 125 16.52 -4.89 29.62
CA VAL A 125 16.47 -5.29 31.04
C VAL A 125 16.66 -6.81 31.17
N THR A 126 16.01 -7.60 30.32
CA THR A 126 16.08 -9.05 30.39
C THR A 126 17.44 -9.61 29.98
N VAL A 127 18.12 -8.99 29.01
CA VAL A 127 19.52 -9.28 28.69
C VAL A 127 20.45 -8.96 29.86
N VAL A 128 20.27 -7.79 30.50
CA VAL A 128 21.07 -7.42 31.68
C VAL A 128 20.86 -8.39 32.85
N LEU A 129 19.63 -8.83 33.09
CA LEU A 129 19.33 -9.84 34.11
C LEU A 129 19.97 -11.19 33.80
N ALA A 130 19.96 -11.61 32.52
CA ALA A 130 20.60 -12.84 32.07
C ALA A 130 22.12 -12.81 32.27
N ILE A 131 22.78 -11.71 31.90
CA ILE A 131 24.23 -11.52 32.09
C ILE A 131 24.59 -11.54 33.57
N LYS A 132 23.74 -10.96 34.42
CA LYS A 132 23.91 -10.95 35.88
C LYS A 132 23.52 -12.27 36.57
N GLY A 133 23.13 -13.29 35.82
CA GLY A 133 22.72 -14.60 36.37
C GLY A 133 21.48 -14.54 37.27
N LYS A 134 20.67 -13.48 37.17
CA LYS A 134 19.50 -13.29 38.04
C LYS A 134 18.34 -14.16 37.56
N GLU A 135 17.59 -14.70 38.51
CA GLU A 135 16.34 -15.39 38.22
C GLU A 135 15.33 -14.40 37.62
N PHE A 136 14.63 -14.83 36.57
CA PHE A 136 13.61 -13.99 35.96
C PHE A 136 12.32 -13.97 36.79
N LEU A 137 11.69 -12.80 36.84
CA LEU A 137 10.45 -12.56 37.58
C LEU A 137 9.34 -13.57 37.26
N TRP A 138 9.19 -13.92 35.99
CA TRP A 138 8.17 -14.89 35.55
C TRP A 138 8.49 -16.32 35.94
N ASP A 139 9.76 -16.71 36.07
CA ASP A 139 10.13 -18.05 36.55
C ASP A 139 9.93 -18.16 38.07
N ALA A 140 10.41 -17.15 38.81
CA ALA A 140 10.24 -17.06 40.26
C ALA A 140 8.76 -17.07 40.69
N LYS A 141 7.90 -16.29 40.01
CA LYS A 141 6.46 -16.18 40.35
C LYS A 141 5.61 -17.37 39.92
N SER A 142 6.12 -18.24 39.06
CA SER A 142 5.44 -19.45 38.59
C SER A 142 6.04 -20.73 39.16
N SER A 143 7.07 -20.63 40.00
CA SER A 143 7.86 -21.77 40.49
C SER A 143 8.40 -22.64 39.34
N ALA A 144 8.66 -22.03 38.19
CA ALA A 144 9.19 -22.69 37.01
C ALA A 144 10.70 -22.78 37.09
N ASN A 145 11.23 -23.93 36.73
CA ASN A 145 12.64 -24.17 36.52
C ASN A 145 12.88 -24.48 35.04
N VAL A 146 13.78 -23.74 34.42
CA VAL A 146 14.12 -23.93 33.00
C VAL A 146 15.36 -24.79 32.91
N GLN A 147 15.20 -25.96 32.32
CA GLN A 147 16.28 -26.93 32.13
C GLN A 147 16.73 -26.93 30.68
N SER A 148 18.02 -27.10 30.44
CA SER A 148 18.57 -27.30 29.10
C SER A 148 19.09 -28.71 28.95
N GLU A 149 18.51 -29.42 28.00
CA GLU A 149 18.92 -30.74 27.57
C GLU A 149 19.73 -30.66 26.26
N LYS A 150 20.39 -31.75 25.90
CA LYS A 150 21.05 -31.85 24.60
C LYS A 150 19.99 -31.95 23.50
N SER A 151 19.89 -30.91 22.67
CA SER A 151 19.08 -30.98 21.45
C SER A 151 19.57 -32.10 20.53
N SER A 152 18.64 -32.87 19.97
CA SER A 152 18.95 -33.92 18.99
C SER A 152 19.54 -33.32 17.70
N LEU A 153 20.30 -34.12 16.95
CA LEU A 153 20.86 -33.70 15.66
C LEU A 153 19.74 -33.34 14.66
N PHE A 154 18.67 -34.12 14.65
CA PHE A 154 17.50 -33.89 13.81
C PHE A 154 16.83 -32.53 14.10
N ALA A 155 16.65 -32.19 15.38
CA ALA A 155 16.10 -30.90 15.79
C ALA A 155 16.96 -29.71 15.30
N LYS A 156 18.29 -29.85 15.35
CA LYS A 156 19.21 -28.84 14.82
C LYS A 156 19.10 -28.69 13.30
N ILE A 157 19.01 -29.79 12.56
CA ILE A 157 18.84 -29.77 11.10
C ILE A 157 17.54 -29.03 10.74
N ILE A 158 16.43 -29.36 11.39
CA ILE A 158 15.14 -28.68 11.18
C ILE A 158 15.26 -27.18 11.49
N LEU A 159 15.86 -26.82 12.63
CA LEU A 159 15.99 -25.44 13.03
C LEU A 159 16.85 -24.63 12.04
N THR A 160 17.96 -25.21 11.57
CA THR A 160 18.82 -24.59 10.56
C THR A 160 18.07 -24.40 9.24
N LEU A 161 17.37 -25.44 8.77
CA LEU A 161 16.59 -25.36 7.54
C LEU A 161 15.48 -24.31 7.63
N PHE A 162 14.78 -24.23 8.77
CA PHE A 162 13.77 -23.22 9.03
C PHE A 162 14.33 -21.79 8.87
N TYR A 163 15.49 -21.49 9.47
CA TYR A 163 16.11 -20.17 9.33
C TYR A 163 16.61 -19.90 7.91
N ILE A 164 17.19 -20.90 7.22
CA ILE A 164 17.62 -20.75 5.81
C ILE A 164 16.43 -20.35 4.93
N LEU A 165 15.30 -21.06 5.06
CA LEU A 165 14.08 -20.76 4.30
C LEU A 165 13.51 -19.39 4.66
N LEU A 166 13.53 -19.02 5.94
CA LEU A 166 13.05 -17.73 6.41
C LEU A 166 13.89 -16.58 5.82
N PHE A 167 15.22 -16.67 5.86
CA PHE A 167 16.10 -15.66 5.29
C PHE A 167 16.00 -15.59 3.76
N ALA A 168 15.86 -16.74 3.09
CA ALA A 168 15.61 -16.78 1.64
C ALA A 168 14.29 -16.08 1.28
N GLY A 169 13.21 -16.35 2.03
CA GLY A 169 11.91 -15.70 1.85
C GLY A 169 11.96 -14.19 2.09
N VAL A 170 12.62 -13.74 3.17
CA VAL A 170 12.82 -12.31 3.45
C VAL A 170 13.64 -11.65 2.35
N GLY A 171 14.72 -12.28 1.87
CA GLY A 171 15.54 -11.78 0.78
C GLY A 171 14.76 -11.65 -0.53
N PHE A 172 13.93 -12.64 -0.85
CA PHE A 172 13.03 -12.60 -2.02
C PHE A 172 12.01 -11.48 -1.90
N ALA A 173 11.35 -11.34 -0.74
CA ALA A 173 10.39 -10.27 -0.50
C ALA A 173 11.04 -8.87 -0.57
N ALA A 174 12.23 -8.71 0.01
CA ALA A 174 13.00 -7.47 -0.04
C ALA A 174 13.40 -7.10 -1.47
N LYS A 175 13.89 -8.07 -2.26
CA LYS A 175 14.22 -7.87 -3.68
C LYS A 175 13.00 -7.42 -4.49
N ASN A 176 11.86 -8.10 -4.31
CA ASN A 176 10.65 -7.74 -5.04
C ASN A 176 10.13 -6.35 -4.64
N THR A 177 10.15 -6.04 -3.34
CA THR A 177 9.73 -4.72 -2.83
C THR A 177 10.66 -3.62 -3.33
N TYR A 178 11.97 -3.86 -3.36
CA TYR A 178 12.96 -2.92 -3.90
C TYR A 178 12.71 -2.64 -5.39
N ASN A 179 12.45 -3.67 -6.19
CA ASN A 179 12.15 -3.51 -7.61
C ASN A 179 10.86 -2.70 -7.84
N LEU A 180 9.80 -3.01 -7.09
CA LEU A 180 8.52 -2.26 -7.11
C LEU A 180 8.72 -0.78 -6.74
N PHE A 181 9.46 -0.52 -5.67
CA PHE A 181 9.73 0.83 -5.18
C PHE A 181 10.57 1.64 -6.18
N ASN A 182 11.63 1.05 -6.73
CA ASN A 182 12.49 1.72 -7.70
C ASN A 182 11.71 2.09 -8.98
N GLN A 183 10.86 1.19 -9.47
CA GLN A 183 10.05 1.42 -10.66
C GLN A 183 9.00 2.53 -10.45
N SER A 184 8.30 2.51 -9.32
CA SER A 184 7.35 3.58 -8.96
C SER A 184 8.03 4.94 -8.80
N ASN A 185 9.26 4.97 -8.27
CA ASN A 185 9.96 6.22 -8.03
C ASN A 185 10.39 6.91 -9.33
N VAL A 186 10.85 6.18 -10.35
CA VAL A 186 11.30 6.81 -11.60
C VAL A 186 10.11 7.46 -12.34
N GLU A 187 8.97 6.77 -12.42
CA GLU A 187 7.75 7.31 -13.03
C GLU A 187 7.22 8.53 -12.26
N ASN A 188 7.21 8.46 -10.92
CA ASN A 188 6.82 9.58 -10.07
C ASN A 188 7.78 10.77 -10.19
N VAL A 189 9.09 10.54 -10.33
CA VAL A 189 10.09 11.62 -10.51
C VAL A 189 9.85 12.36 -11.82
N ILE A 190 9.61 11.67 -12.93
CA ILE A 190 9.30 12.29 -14.23
C ILE A 190 8.03 13.15 -14.11
N PHE A 191 6.97 12.61 -13.50
CA PHE A 191 5.73 13.34 -13.31
C PHE A 191 5.88 14.58 -12.40
N MET A 192 6.58 14.42 -11.27
CA MET A 192 6.83 15.52 -10.34
C MET A 192 7.70 16.60 -10.96
N GLN A 193 8.73 16.22 -11.73
CA GLN A 193 9.58 17.19 -12.42
C GLN A 193 8.79 17.92 -13.53
N TYR A 194 7.98 17.21 -14.31
CA TYR A 194 7.04 17.85 -15.24
C TYR A 194 6.14 18.86 -14.54
N TRP A 195 5.57 18.49 -13.38
CA TRP A 195 4.70 19.37 -12.61
C TRP A 195 5.42 20.62 -12.11
N GLU A 196 6.64 20.49 -11.59
CA GLU A 196 7.45 21.64 -11.15
C GLU A 196 7.84 22.55 -12.33
N ASP A 197 8.27 21.98 -13.45
CA ASP A 197 8.70 22.74 -14.62
C ASP A 197 7.52 23.44 -15.33
N SER A 198 6.35 22.81 -15.37
CA SER A 198 5.16 23.32 -16.06
C SER A 198 4.36 24.33 -15.22
N ARG A 199 4.38 24.21 -13.89
CA ARG A 199 3.60 25.07 -12.99
C ARG A 199 3.76 26.58 -13.25
N PRO A 200 4.97 27.16 -13.30
CA PRO A 200 5.10 28.61 -13.48
C PRO A 200 4.56 29.07 -14.84
N ILE A 201 4.70 28.24 -15.87
CA ILE A 201 4.19 28.53 -17.22
C ILE A 201 2.66 28.46 -17.22
N MET A 202 2.09 27.44 -16.58
CA MET A 202 0.64 27.28 -16.45
C MET A 202 0.00 28.42 -15.65
N GLU A 203 0.58 28.79 -14.50
CA GLU A 203 0.10 29.90 -13.67
C GLU A 203 0.04 31.22 -14.45
N GLU A 204 1.02 31.46 -15.33
CA GLU A 204 1.05 32.63 -16.18
C GLU A 204 -0.02 32.57 -17.29
N ILE A 205 -0.20 31.41 -17.94
CA ILE A 205 -1.19 31.21 -19.01
C ILE A 205 -2.64 31.38 -18.50
N ILE A 206 -2.92 30.95 -17.28
CA ILE A 206 -4.27 31.02 -16.69
C ILE A 206 -4.52 32.28 -15.85
N SER A 207 -3.54 33.18 -15.77
CA SER A 207 -3.67 34.42 -15.01
C SER A 207 -4.74 35.35 -15.60
N GLU A 208 -5.39 36.15 -14.75
CA GLU A 208 -6.37 37.15 -15.22
C GLU A 208 -5.75 38.16 -16.20
N GLU A 209 -4.44 38.38 -16.09
CA GLU A 209 -3.69 39.29 -16.95
C GLU A 209 -3.32 38.69 -18.31
N ALA A 210 -3.43 37.37 -18.49
CA ALA A 210 -2.95 36.64 -19.67
C ALA A 210 -3.56 37.14 -21.00
N PHE A 211 -4.77 37.68 -20.94
CA PHE A 211 -5.49 38.24 -22.08
C PHE A 211 -5.74 39.75 -21.97
N ALA A 212 -5.29 40.41 -20.88
CA ALA A 212 -5.63 41.79 -20.55
C ALA A 212 -5.09 42.83 -21.55
N SER A 213 -4.08 42.49 -22.35
CA SER A 213 -3.51 43.37 -23.37
C SER A 213 -2.98 42.56 -24.56
N PRO A 214 -2.81 43.17 -25.75
CA PRO A 214 -2.22 42.51 -26.92
C PRO A 214 -0.79 41.99 -26.67
N GLU A 215 -0.03 42.66 -25.81
CA GLU A 215 1.31 42.22 -25.41
C GLU A 215 1.23 40.94 -24.55
N ASN A 216 0.27 40.88 -23.63
CA ASN A 216 0.03 39.70 -22.80
C ASN A 216 -0.48 38.51 -23.62
N VAL A 217 -1.34 38.73 -24.62
CA VAL A 217 -1.81 37.67 -25.53
C VAL A 217 -0.64 37.03 -26.29
N LYS A 218 0.30 37.83 -26.80
CA LYS A 218 1.51 37.32 -27.45
C LYS A 218 2.40 36.54 -26.49
N LYS A 219 2.58 37.05 -25.26
CA LYS A 219 3.34 36.37 -24.20
C LYS A 219 2.71 35.02 -23.83
N THR A 220 1.38 34.96 -23.72
CA THR A 220 0.61 33.74 -23.49
C THR A 220 0.78 32.75 -24.64
N ALA A 221 0.76 33.21 -25.90
CA ALA A 221 1.04 32.37 -27.07
C ALA A 221 2.45 31.75 -27.03
N GLU A 222 3.46 32.54 -26.63
CA GLU A 222 4.83 32.05 -26.47
C GLU A 222 4.95 31.04 -25.32
N ASN A 223 4.26 31.27 -24.21
CA ASN A 223 4.24 30.36 -23.08
C ASN A 223 3.51 29.05 -23.38
N LEU A 224 2.42 29.07 -24.17
CA LEU A 224 1.77 27.86 -24.66
C LEU A 224 2.73 27.02 -25.52
N LYS A 225 3.51 27.66 -26.40
CA LYS A 225 4.55 26.96 -27.18
C LYS A 225 5.62 26.35 -26.29
N LYS A 226 6.07 27.05 -25.24
CA LYS A 226 7.03 26.50 -24.26
C LYS A 226 6.43 25.29 -23.52
N LEU A 227 5.17 25.37 -23.11
CA LEU A 227 4.47 24.28 -22.44
C LEU A 227 4.30 23.06 -23.36
N GLN A 228 3.99 23.27 -24.64
CA GLN A 228 3.93 22.22 -25.65
C GLN A 228 5.28 21.51 -25.82
N GLN A 229 6.38 22.28 -25.93
CA GLN A 229 7.73 21.72 -26.00
C GLN A 229 8.09 20.91 -24.75
N LEU A 230 7.67 21.39 -23.57
CA LEU A 230 7.88 20.70 -22.31
C LEU A 230 7.16 19.35 -22.27
N ILE A 231 5.89 19.31 -22.69
CA ILE A 231 5.12 18.06 -22.77
C ILE A 231 5.76 17.08 -23.75
N LEU A 232 6.21 17.55 -24.91
CA LEU A 232 6.89 16.70 -25.89
C LEU A 232 8.18 16.10 -25.31
N LYS A 233 8.97 16.89 -24.58
CA LYS A 233 10.18 16.40 -23.89
C LYS A 233 9.84 15.30 -22.88
N TYR A 234 8.90 15.56 -21.97
CA TYR A 234 8.53 14.58 -20.94
C TYR A 234 7.84 13.33 -21.50
N HIS A 235 7.14 13.47 -22.62
CA HIS A 235 6.62 12.33 -23.36
C HIS A 235 7.75 11.44 -23.91
N GLN A 236 8.79 12.03 -24.50
CA GLN A 236 9.97 11.31 -25.00
C GLN A 236 10.77 10.64 -23.86
N ASP A 237 11.03 11.37 -22.77
CA ASP A 237 11.73 10.81 -21.60
C ASP A 237 10.99 9.58 -21.03
N TYR A 238 9.66 9.58 -21.10
CA TYR A 238 8.83 8.45 -20.69
C TYR A 238 8.88 7.28 -21.68
N ASP A 239 8.83 7.54 -22.99
CA ASP A 239 8.93 6.52 -24.02
C ASP A 239 10.29 5.79 -23.97
N ASP A 240 11.37 6.51 -23.72
CA ASP A 240 12.71 5.94 -23.52
C ASP A 240 12.74 5.01 -22.29
N LEU A 241 12.12 5.43 -21.19
CA LEU A 241 11.98 4.60 -19.99
C LEU A 241 11.16 3.33 -20.26
N TYR A 242 10.06 3.45 -21.01
CA TYR A 242 9.23 2.31 -21.39
C TYR A 242 10.03 1.29 -22.22
N LEU A 243 10.86 1.74 -23.16
CA LEU A 243 11.74 0.87 -23.94
C LEU A 243 12.79 0.18 -23.08
N GLU A 244 13.40 0.89 -22.12
CA GLU A 244 14.33 0.29 -21.15
C GLU A 244 13.63 -0.80 -20.31
N GLN A 245 12.42 -0.52 -19.84
CA GLN A 245 11.62 -1.49 -19.09
C GLN A 245 11.32 -2.73 -19.94
N LEU A 246 10.91 -2.57 -21.21
CA LEU A 246 10.70 -3.70 -22.11
C LEU A 246 11.95 -4.54 -22.35
N GLN A 247 13.14 -3.92 -22.37
CA GLN A 247 14.41 -4.66 -22.49
C GLN A 247 14.67 -5.52 -21.25
N SER A 248 14.37 -5.01 -20.05
CA SER A 248 14.53 -5.76 -18.79
C SER A 248 13.66 -7.02 -18.71
N ILE A 249 12.52 -7.06 -19.42
CA ILE A 249 11.64 -8.24 -19.50
C ILE A 249 12.32 -9.42 -20.22
N LYS A 250 13.27 -9.15 -21.12
CA LYS A 250 13.93 -10.21 -21.93
C LYS A 250 14.64 -11.22 -21.06
N ASP A 251 15.21 -10.77 -19.95
CA ASP A 251 16.03 -11.57 -19.02
C ASP A 251 15.19 -12.40 -18.02
N ILE A 252 13.86 -12.22 -17.99
CA ILE A 252 12.98 -13.04 -17.16
C ILE A 252 12.97 -14.47 -17.71
N PRO A 253 13.18 -15.52 -16.90
CA PRO A 253 13.21 -16.89 -17.42
C PRO A 253 11.82 -17.51 -17.62
N SER A 254 10.81 -17.08 -16.86
CA SER A 254 9.45 -17.64 -16.90
C SER A 254 8.57 -16.94 -17.97
N PRO A 255 7.99 -17.66 -18.95
CA PRO A 255 7.10 -17.08 -19.96
C PRO A 255 5.83 -16.45 -19.38
N GLU A 256 5.22 -17.08 -18.36
CA GLU A 256 4.02 -16.55 -17.70
C GLU A 256 4.33 -15.25 -16.95
N GLU A 257 5.50 -15.18 -16.32
CA GLU A 257 5.94 -13.98 -15.62
C GLU A 257 6.28 -12.84 -16.58
N LYS A 258 6.84 -13.14 -17.75
CA LYS A 258 7.02 -12.15 -18.83
C LYS A 258 5.69 -11.51 -19.23
N VAL A 259 4.66 -12.33 -19.47
CA VAL A 259 3.34 -11.85 -19.88
C VAL A 259 2.71 -10.98 -18.79
N ARG A 260 2.78 -11.40 -17.53
CA ARG A 260 2.27 -10.59 -16.40
C ARG A 260 2.97 -9.23 -16.31
N VAL A 261 4.30 -9.23 -16.32
CA VAL A 261 5.10 -8.01 -16.20
C VAL A 261 4.90 -7.09 -17.41
N PHE A 262 4.78 -7.67 -18.62
CA PHE A 262 4.43 -6.92 -19.82
C PHE A 262 3.07 -6.22 -19.68
N HIS A 263 2.02 -6.93 -19.26
CA HIS A 263 0.71 -6.31 -19.08
C HIS A 263 0.71 -5.21 -18.02
N GLU A 264 1.47 -5.35 -16.93
CA GLU A 264 1.61 -4.30 -15.91
C GLU A 264 2.30 -3.05 -16.47
N ILE A 265 3.38 -3.23 -17.25
CA ILE A 265 4.12 -2.12 -17.88
C ILE A 265 3.26 -1.45 -18.95
N ASP A 266 2.57 -2.23 -19.79
CA ASP A 266 1.72 -1.71 -20.86
C ASP A 266 0.52 -0.94 -20.33
N ALA A 267 -0.18 -1.46 -19.31
CA ALA A 267 -1.31 -0.77 -18.69
C ALA A 267 -0.92 0.59 -18.08
N ARG A 268 0.27 0.69 -17.46
CA ARG A 268 0.80 1.96 -16.94
C ARG A 268 1.17 2.93 -18.07
N SER A 269 1.82 2.41 -19.12
CA SER A 269 2.17 3.17 -20.33
C SER A 269 0.93 3.74 -21.01
N GLU A 270 -0.14 2.96 -21.08
CA GLU A 270 -1.41 3.38 -21.66
C GLU A 270 -2.08 4.51 -20.84
N ALA A 271 -2.10 4.39 -19.51
CA ALA A 271 -2.62 5.44 -18.64
C ALA A 271 -1.85 6.77 -18.80
N LEU A 272 -0.52 6.71 -18.95
CA LEU A 272 0.31 7.90 -19.16
C LEU A 272 0.15 8.48 -20.57
N ARG A 273 0.05 7.66 -21.61
CA ARG A 273 -0.33 8.13 -22.97
C ARG A 273 -1.65 8.87 -22.95
N MET A 274 -2.65 8.34 -22.24
CA MET A 274 -3.96 9.01 -22.09
C MET A 274 -3.84 10.33 -21.34
N HIS A 275 -2.98 10.42 -20.32
CA HIS A 275 -2.69 11.69 -19.64
C HIS A 275 -2.13 12.73 -20.61
N TRP A 276 -1.07 12.39 -21.37
CA TRP A 276 -0.44 13.32 -22.30
C TRP A 276 -1.37 13.73 -23.44
N PHE A 277 -2.17 12.80 -23.94
CA PHE A 277 -3.23 13.09 -24.91
C PHE A 277 -4.26 14.09 -24.35
N ALA A 278 -4.70 13.92 -23.10
CA ALA A 278 -5.60 14.88 -22.49
C ALA A 278 -4.97 16.27 -22.32
N GLN A 279 -3.67 16.36 -22.01
CA GLN A 279 -2.97 17.65 -21.94
C GLN A 279 -2.84 18.31 -23.30
N SER A 280 -2.54 17.55 -24.37
CA SER A 280 -2.43 18.11 -25.72
C SER A 280 -3.77 18.66 -26.23
N LEU A 281 -4.89 18.00 -25.90
CA LEU A 281 -6.23 18.52 -26.17
C LEU A 281 -6.49 19.85 -25.45
N ARG A 282 -6.14 19.95 -24.16
CA ARG A 282 -6.29 21.19 -23.39
C ARG A 282 -5.46 22.34 -23.97
N LEU A 283 -4.22 22.06 -24.36
CA LEU A 283 -3.36 23.02 -25.02
C LEU A 283 -3.92 23.49 -26.35
N SER A 284 -4.41 22.58 -27.18
CA SER A 284 -5.05 22.95 -28.45
C SER A 284 -6.27 23.85 -28.22
N MET A 285 -7.06 23.61 -27.18
CA MET A 285 -8.16 24.51 -26.80
C MET A 285 -7.63 25.90 -26.42
N LEU A 286 -6.60 25.99 -25.58
CA LEU A 286 -6.00 27.26 -25.17
C LEU A 286 -5.37 28.02 -26.34
N GLU A 287 -4.73 27.32 -27.28
CA GLU A 287 -4.20 27.90 -28.52
C GLU A 287 -5.31 28.53 -29.36
N ASN A 288 -6.46 27.86 -29.48
CA ASN A 288 -7.63 28.42 -30.17
C ASN A 288 -8.17 29.68 -29.46
N ILE A 289 -8.19 29.70 -28.11
CA ILE A 289 -8.57 30.91 -27.34
C ILE A 289 -7.60 32.04 -27.69
N VAL A 290 -6.30 31.80 -27.59
CA VAL A 290 -5.27 32.80 -27.85
C VAL A 290 -5.33 33.32 -29.29
N ALA A 291 -5.53 32.44 -30.28
CA ALA A 291 -5.66 32.81 -31.68
C ALA A 291 -6.86 33.76 -31.89
N PHE A 292 -8.01 33.49 -31.26
CA PHE A 292 -9.17 34.35 -31.32
C PHE A 292 -8.89 35.77 -30.78
N PHE A 293 -8.19 35.89 -29.64
CA PHE A 293 -7.82 37.19 -29.08
C PHE A 293 -6.74 37.94 -29.87
N ASP A 294 -5.85 37.21 -30.55
CA ASP A 294 -4.85 37.81 -31.46
C ASP A 294 -5.51 38.32 -32.75
N GLU A 295 -6.50 37.61 -33.29
CA GLU A 295 -7.30 38.06 -34.44
C GLU A 295 -8.17 39.29 -34.12
N ALA A 296 -8.68 39.35 -32.88
CA ALA A 296 -9.49 40.46 -32.38
C ALA A 296 -8.66 41.66 -31.87
N ASN A 297 -7.35 41.65 -32.04
CA ASN A 297 -6.43 42.63 -31.48
C ASN A 297 -6.83 44.09 -31.77
N GLY A 298 -6.95 44.90 -30.71
CA GLY A 298 -7.31 46.31 -30.77
C GLY A 298 -8.81 46.60 -30.95
N LYS A 299 -9.67 45.57 -30.87
CA LYS A 299 -11.14 45.68 -31.01
C LYS A 299 -11.91 45.22 -29.76
N TYR A 300 -11.24 45.18 -28.62
CA TYR A 300 -11.83 44.78 -27.35
C TYR A 300 -11.18 45.51 -26.18
N HIS A 301 -11.96 45.68 -25.11
CA HIS A 301 -11.52 46.15 -23.80
C HIS A 301 -12.12 45.26 -22.72
N PHE A 302 -11.60 45.34 -21.50
CA PHE A 302 -12.12 44.55 -20.39
C PHE A 302 -13.07 45.38 -19.51
N GLU A 303 -14.26 44.86 -19.27
CA GLU A 303 -15.21 45.37 -18.28
C GLU A 303 -15.49 44.28 -17.24
N ASN A 304 -15.24 44.57 -15.95
CA ASN A 304 -15.47 43.63 -14.84
C ASN A 304 -14.81 42.23 -15.03
N GLY A 305 -13.63 42.18 -15.65
CA GLY A 305 -12.89 40.94 -15.89
C GLY A 305 -13.40 40.12 -17.09
N GLN A 306 -14.37 40.63 -17.86
CA GLN A 306 -14.82 40.03 -19.12
C GLN A 306 -14.38 40.88 -20.31
N PRO A 307 -13.94 40.24 -21.41
CA PRO A 307 -13.63 40.95 -22.65
C PRO A 307 -14.94 41.39 -23.31
N VAL A 308 -15.05 42.68 -23.57
CA VAL A 308 -16.13 43.32 -24.32
C VAL A 308 -15.54 43.74 -25.66
N PHE A 309 -16.13 43.24 -26.74
CA PHE A 309 -15.67 43.53 -28.11
C PHE A 309 -16.47 44.72 -28.66
N ASP A 310 -15.78 45.65 -29.30
CA ASP A 310 -16.39 46.82 -29.95
C ASP A 310 -17.26 46.43 -31.16
N ASP A 311 -16.95 45.27 -31.75
CA ASP A 311 -17.65 44.69 -32.90
C ASP A 311 -18.71 43.68 -32.43
N PRO A 312 -20.01 43.89 -32.74
CA PRO A 312 -21.09 42.98 -32.39
C PRO A 312 -20.89 41.54 -32.89
N ASP A 313 -20.27 41.38 -34.07
CA ASP A 313 -20.03 40.07 -34.66
C ASP A 313 -18.93 39.31 -33.90
N LEU A 314 -17.91 40.01 -33.42
CA LEU A 314 -16.86 39.43 -32.55
C LEU A 314 -17.40 39.11 -31.16
N MET A 315 -18.29 39.94 -30.60
CA MET A 315 -18.94 39.64 -29.33
C MET A 315 -19.81 38.38 -29.43
N GLN A 316 -20.55 38.22 -30.54
CA GLN A 316 -21.34 37.02 -30.79
C GLN A 316 -20.45 35.78 -31.02
N ALA A 317 -19.33 35.94 -31.73
CA ALA A 317 -18.35 34.88 -31.91
C ALA A 317 -17.74 34.44 -30.56
N TYR A 318 -17.39 35.39 -29.70
CA TYR A 318 -16.89 35.12 -28.34
C TYR A 318 -17.93 34.39 -27.47
N GLN A 319 -19.19 34.81 -27.49
CA GLN A 319 -20.26 34.13 -26.75
C GLN A 319 -20.48 32.70 -27.23
N ASN A 320 -20.53 32.49 -28.55
CA ASN A 320 -20.65 31.15 -29.15
C ASN A 320 -19.46 30.25 -28.79
N PHE A 321 -18.27 30.84 -28.74
CA PHE A 321 -17.04 30.16 -28.37
C PHE A 321 -17.04 29.73 -26.88
N ILE A 322 -17.45 30.61 -25.96
CA ILE A 322 -17.61 30.26 -24.53
C ILE A 322 -18.69 29.20 -24.32
N LEU A 323 -19.80 29.25 -25.07
CA LEU A 323 -20.85 28.22 -25.05
C LEU A 323 -20.33 26.85 -25.50
N GLN A 324 -19.50 26.81 -26.55
CA GLN A 324 -18.88 25.56 -27.02
C GLN A 324 -17.91 24.96 -25.99
N ILE A 325 -17.13 25.79 -25.30
CA ILE A 325 -16.13 25.34 -24.32
C ILE A 325 -16.78 24.94 -22.98
N SER A 326 -17.87 25.58 -22.58
CA SER A 326 -18.60 25.27 -21.34
C SER A 326 -19.51 24.03 -21.43
N GLY A 327 -19.63 23.42 -22.61
CA GLY A 327 -20.50 22.25 -22.83
C GLY A 327 -22.00 22.57 -22.77
N ALA A 328 -22.37 23.85 -22.64
CA ALA A 328 -23.76 24.29 -22.64
C ALA A 328 -24.26 24.37 -24.09
N SER A 329 -24.78 23.25 -24.59
CA SER A 329 -25.58 23.27 -25.81
C SER A 329 -26.89 24.04 -25.55
N PRO A 330 -27.27 25.03 -26.38
CA PRO A 330 -28.54 25.75 -26.24
C PRO A 330 -29.78 24.85 -26.45
N ALA A 331 -29.59 23.57 -26.79
CA ALA A 331 -30.67 22.59 -26.90
C ALA A 331 -31.16 22.01 -25.55
N SER A 332 -30.53 22.35 -24.42
CA SER A 332 -30.91 21.80 -23.11
C SER A 332 -31.92 22.63 -22.30
N GLU A 333 -32.20 23.89 -22.69
CA GLU A 333 -33.21 24.71 -22.01
C GLU A 333 -34.66 24.37 -22.40
N ASN A 334 -34.90 23.74 -23.54
CA ASN A 334 -36.26 23.40 -23.97
C ASN A 334 -36.78 22.04 -23.46
N THR A 335 -35.91 21.15 -22.98
CA THR A 335 -36.34 19.82 -22.47
C THR A 335 -36.73 19.86 -21.00
N ALA A 336 -36.18 20.79 -20.21
CA ALA A 336 -36.53 20.96 -18.79
C ALA A 336 -37.95 21.53 -18.56
N ALA A 337 -38.60 22.05 -19.62
CA ALA A 337 -39.98 22.52 -19.56
C ALA A 337 -41.02 21.43 -19.86
N GLN A 338 -40.63 20.29 -20.45
CA GLN A 338 -41.54 19.19 -20.78
C GLN A 338 -41.60 18.08 -19.71
N ASP A 339 -40.60 17.97 -18.83
CA ASP A 339 -40.51 16.90 -17.82
C ASP A 339 -41.30 17.18 -16.53
N LYS A 340 -42.14 18.23 -16.52
CA LYS A 340 -43.04 18.57 -15.39
C LYS A 340 -44.50 18.15 -15.60
N ALA A 341 -44.80 17.40 -16.66
CA ALA A 341 -46.16 17.02 -17.00
C ALA A 341 -46.31 15.53 -17.32
N GLU A 342 -45.84 14.62 -16.46
CA GLU A 342 -46.38 13.25 -16.43
C GLU A 342 -46.22 12.62 -15.05
N THR A 343 -47.31 12.70 -14.28
CA THR A 343 -47.54 11.97 -13.04
C THR A 343 -47.59 10.46 -13.29
N LEU A 344 -46.80 9.71 -12.53
CA LEU A 344 -46.87 8.25 -12.32
C LEU A 344 -48.30 7.72 -12.19
N PRO A 345 -48.53 6.48 -12.67
CA PRO A 345 -49.24 5.50 -11.84
C PRO A 345 -48.43 4.22 -11.60
N SER A 346 -48.57 3.77 -10.36
CA SER A 346 -48.21 2.53 -9.68
C SER A 346 -48.22 1.20 -10.46
N LEU A 347 -47.17 0.41 -10.20
CA LEU A 347 -47.09 -1.05 -9.99
C LEU A 347 -48.32 -1.92 -10.31
N GLU A 348 -48.12 -2.90 -11.20
CA GLU A 348 -48.73 -4.23 -11.08
C GLU A 348 -47.76 -5.29 -11.64
N ILE A 349 -47.39 -6.26 -10.80
CA ILE A 349 -46.58 -7.43 -11.14
C ILE A 349 -47.57 -8.55 -11.47
N THR A 350 -47.52 -9.08 -12.69
CA THR A 350 -48.18 -10.36 -13.02
C THR A 350 -47.14 -11.40 -13.41
N ASP A 351 -47.09 -12.45 -12.58
CA ASP A 351 -46.51 -13.76 -12.86
C ASP A 351 -47.15 -14.35 -14.13
N GLU A 352 -46.39 -14.54 -15.21
CA GLU A 352 -46.60 -15.60 -16.20
C GLU A 352 -45.47 -15.57 -17.23
N GLY A 353 -44.70 -16.66 -17.34
CA GLY A 353 -43.68 -16.75 -18.39
C GLY A 353 -42.56 -17.79 -18.22
N ALA A 354 -42.71 -18.80 -17.38
CA ALA A 354 -41.82 -19.96 -17.41
C ALA A 354 -42.28 -20.95 -18.50
N LYS A 355 -41.56 -21.01 -19.64
CA LYS A 355 -41.51 -22.21 -20.49
C LYS A 355 -40.36 -22.19 -21.51
N GLU A 356 -39.50 -23.20 -21.33
CA GLU A 356 -38.84 -24.02 -22.35
C GLU A 356 -37.89 -23.36 -23.37
N ILE A 357 -36.58 -23.59 -23.17
CA ILE A 357 -35.60 -23.67 -24.26
C ILE A 357 -34.92 -25.05 -24.17
N LYS A 358 -35.19 -25.90 -25.16
CA LYS A 358 -34.46 -27.15 -25.47
C LYS A 358 -33.20 -26.82 -26.30
N PRO A 359 -32.13 -27.62 -26.22
CA PRO A 359 -30.93 -27.43 -27.03
C PRO A 359 -31.06 -28.16 -28.38
N GLU A 360 -30.75 -27.49 -29.48
CA GLU A 360 -30.50 -28.15 -30.77
C GLU A 360 -29.00 -28.39 -30.96
N THR A 361 -28.65 -29.67 -31.01
CA THR A 361 -27.46 -30.20 -31.67
C THR A 361 -27.65 -30.22 -33.19
N LYS A 362 -26.64 -29.73 -33.92
CA LYS A 362 -26.17 -30.39 -35.15
C LYS A 362 -24.70 -30.14 -35.38
#